data_AF-A0A194S1R8-F1
#
_entry.id   AF-A0A194S1R8-F1
#
_cell.length_a   1.000
_cell.length_b   1.000
_cell.length_c   1.000
_cell.angle_alpha   90.00
_cell.angle_beta   90.00
_cell.angle_gamma   90.00
#
_symmetry.space_group_name_H-M   'P 1'
#
loop_
_entity.id
_entity.type
_entity.pdbx_description
1 polymer ?
#
loop_
_entity_poly.entity_id
_entity_poly.type
_entity_poly.pdbx_seq_one_letter_code
_entity_poly.pdbx_strand_id
1 'polypeptide(L)'
;MVLGDERGERVAVAERGASESDSASAAPPVLDELALFAISSSVTEILMSIQDLNTLLFEIQELRHATSAAPSAGPPQSTGSSPASEVDAALMRLDAKMDDVRKDYALVESQVQPLLASHAHDERSELGLLRQKWVDAVDEWDTVQKDADALGDELKEDKWLVVFRSVSSQASDMMRSLDKVLVQSQHFVADVHGHARPSSSSSAPSPGRLSRSPSAPHLLSSFKDLHQSLRAKVKYYAPATERVLAILAKGISDRRTKNGEVLRRFGDMQGQWKGLQERVELVEHEMQRV
;
A
#
# COMPACT_ATOMS: atom_id res chain seq x y z
N MET A 1 39.86 -5.69 93.06
CA MET A 1 40.32 -4.51 93.84
C MET A 1 39.43 -3.35 93.43
N VAL A 2 38.59 -2.92 94.37
CA VAL A 2 38.04 -1.56 94.56
C VAL A 2 37.11 -1.05 93.44
N LEU A 3 35.78 -1.02 93.63
CA LEU A 3 34.93 -0.26 94.57
C LEU A 3 34.80 1.24 94.23
N GLY A 4 33.54 1.68 94.27
CA GLY A 4 33.13 3.05 94.60
C GLY A 4 32.42 3.76 93.45
N ASP A 5 31.30 4.44 93.62
CA ASP A 5 30.38 4.71 94.76
C ASP A 5 29.32 5.59 94.05
N GLU A 6 28.07 5.17 93.91
CA GLU A 6 26.94 5.47 94.81
C GLU A 6 26.67 6.95 95.13
N ARG A 7 25.35 7.22 95.29
CA ARG A 7 24.63 8.45 95.70
C ARG A 7 24.29 9.40 94.56
N GLY A 8 23.03 9.67 94.22
CA GLY A 8 21.78 9.81 95.00
C GLY A 8 21.10 11.06 94.39
N GLU A 9 19.79 11.29 94.33
CA GLU A 9 18.64 10.90 95.13
C GLU A 9 17.38 11.61 94.53
N ARG A 10 16.17 11.10 94.86
CA ARG A 10 14.78 11.62 94.66
C ARG A 10 14.15 11.41 93.27
N VAL A 11 13.22 10.47 93.08
CA VAL A 11 11.85 10.29 93.63
C VAL A 11 10.85 11.39 93.22
N ALA A 12 9.97 11.05 92.27
CA ALA A 12 8.58 11.49 92.25
C ALA A 12 7.70 10.39 91.62
N VAL A 13 6.52 10.23 92.21
CA VAL A 13 5.53 9.15 92.07
C VAL A 13 4.39 9.60 91.13
N ALA A 14 3.62 8.62 90.66
CA ALA A 14 2.31 8.69 89.97
C ALA A 14 2.41 8.71 88.42
N GLU A 15 1.59 8.01 87.64
CA GLU A 15 0.29 7.38 87.90
C GLU A 15 -0.03 6.36 86.77
N ARG A 16 -1.02 5.50 87.03
CA ARG A 16 -1.55 4.48 86.12
C ARG A 16 -2.06 5.05 84.78
N GLY A 17 -1.85 4.30 83.71
CA GLY A 17 -2.55 4.48 82.44
C GLY A 17 -2.42 3.23 81.57
N ALA A 18 -3.39 2.33 81.68
CA ALA A 18 -3.60 1.30 80.68
C ALA A 18 -4.08 1.97 79.39
N SER A 19 -3.39 1.74 78.27
CA SER A 19 -3.89 2.05 76.94
C SER A 19 -3.99 0.76 76.15
N GLU A 20 -5.13 0.10 76.35
CA GLU A 20 -5.81 -0.67 75.31
C GLU A 20 -6.32 0.28 74.21
N SER A 21 -6.42 -0.27 73.00
CA SER A 21 -6.87 0.34 71.72
C SER A 21 -5.81 1.24 71.07
N ASP A 22 -5.39 1.02 69.82
CA ASP A 22 -6.27 0.80 68.68
C ASP A 22 -5.56 -0.04 67.61
N SER A 23 -5.87 -1.35 67.56
CA SER A 23 -5.61 -2.15 66.37
C SER A 23 -6.64 -1.74 65.33
N ALA A 24 -6.32 -0.69 64.57
CA ALA A 24 -7.05 -0.33 63.36
C ALA A 24 -6.92 -1.49 62.35
N SER A 25 -7.81 -2.47 62.49
CA SER A 25 -8.13 -3.45 61.48
C SER A 25 -8.71 -2.69 60.30
N ALA A 26 -7.83 -2.23 59.40
CA ALA A 26 -8.23 -1.75 58.09
C ALA A 26 -8.94 -2.93 57.40
N ALA A 27 -10.28 -2.85 57.34
CA ALA A 27 -11.07 -3.75 56.53
C ALA A 27 -10.49 -3.74 55.10
N PRO A 28 -10.31 -4.90 54.46
CA PRO A 28 -9.90 -4.92 53.06
C PRO A 28 -10.89 -4.06 52.24
N PRO A 29 -10.42 -3.32 51.22
CA PRO A 29 -11.30 -2.52 50.40
C PRO A 29 -12.39 -3.44 49.86
N VAL A 30 -13.64 -3.16 50.24
CA VAL A 30 -14.78 -3.89 49.71
C VAL A 30 -14.80 -3.55 48.23
N LEU A 31 -14.40 -4.51 47.39
CA LEU A 31 -14.61 -4.44 45.95
C LEU A 31 -16.08 -4.11 45.72
N ASP A 32 -16.34 -2.94 45.16
CA ASP A 32 -17.68 -2.54 44.81
C ASP A 32 -18.15 -3.44 43.65
N GLU A 33 -18.90 -4.50 43.98
CA GLU A 33 -19.41 -5.48 43.02
C GLU A 33 -20.17 -4.80 41.87
N LEU A 34 -20.79 -3.65 42.14
CA LEU A 34 -21.45 -2.81 41.14
C LEU A 34 -20.46 -2.22 40.13
N ALA A 35 -19.30 -1.74 40.60
CA ALA A 35 -18.24 -1.23 39.73
C ALA A 35 -17.61 -2.36 38.90
N LEU A 36 -17.42 -3.54 39.50
CA LEU A 36 -16.92 -4.72 38.80
C LEU A 36 -17.88 -5.15 37.67
N PHE A 37 -19.18 -5.18 37.96
CA PHE A 37 -20.20 -5.50 36.98
C PHE A 37 -20.27 -4.45 35.86
N ALA A 38 -20.22 -3.16 36.21
CA ALA A 38 -20.23 -2.07 35.23
C ALA A 38 -19.05 -2.17 34.26
N ILE A 39 -17.85 -2.42 34.78
CA ILE A 39 -16.65 -2.56 33.95
C ILE A 39 -16.71 -3.82 33.10
N SER A 40 -17.17 -4.95 33.65
CA SER A 40 -17.40 -6.17 32.87
C SER A 40 -18.43 -5.95 31.75
N SER A 41 -19.46 -5.14 31.99
CA SER A 41 -20.43 -4.73 30.97
C SER A 41 -19.74 -3.93 29.86
N SER A 42 -18.96 -2.90 30.20
CA SER A 42 -18.24 -2.08 29.23
C SER A 42 -17.23 -2.88 28.40
N VAL A 43 -16.57 -3.88 28.98
CA VAL A 43 -15.72 -4.82 28.22
C VAL A 43 -16.56 -5.63 27.21
N THR A 44 -17.79 -6.02 27.56
CA THR A 44 -18.71 -6.67 26.60
C THR A 44 -19.08 -5.75 25.45
N GLU A 45 -19.38 -4.48 25.75
CA GLU A 45 -19.80 -3.49 24.75
C GLU A 45 -18.68 -3.24 23.73
N ILE A 46 -17.42 -3.17 24.19
CA ILE A 46 -16.25 -3.10 23.28
C ILE A 46 -16.15 -4.37 22.45
N LEU A 47 -16.24 -5.56 23.04
CA LEU A 47 -16.19 -6.82 22.30
C LEU A 47 -17.27 -6.90 21.21
N MET A 48 -18.51 -6.48 21.51
CA MET A 48 -19.57 -6.39 20.51
C MET A 48 -19.24 -5.37 19.41
N SER A 49 -18.68 -4.22 19.78
CA SER A 49 -18.28 -3.20 18.81
C SER A 49 -17.12 -3.66 17.92
N ILE A 50 -16.20 -4.48 18.43
CA ILE A 50 -15.14 -5.13 17.63
C ILE A 50 -15.73 -6.18 16.68
N GLN A 51 -16.73 -6.94 17.09
CA GLN A 51 -17.44 -7.86 16.18
C GLN A 51 -18.10 -7.12 15.01
N ASP A 52 -18.66 -5.93 15.26
CA ASP A 52 -19.18 -5.09 14.19
C ASP A 52 -18.06 -4.60 13.25
N LEU A 53 -16.88 -4.27 13.77
CA LEU A 53 -15.72 -3.92 12.95
C LEU A 53 -15.29 -5.09 12.06
N ASN A 54 -15.21 -6.30 12.61
CA ASN A 54 -14.94 -7.52 11.84
C ASN A 54 -15.97 -7.74 10.73
N THR A 55 -17.24 -7.45 11.00
CA THR A 55 -18.31 -7.54 9.99
C THR A 55 -18.11 -6.51 8.87
N LEU A 56 -17.74 -5.26 9.20
CA LEU A 56 -17.43 -4.23 8.21
C LEU A 56 -16.18 -4.57 7.40
N LEU A 57 -15.14 -5.13 8.02
CA LEU A 57 -13.94 -5.61 7.32
C LEU A 57 -14.30 -6.67 6.28
N PHE A 58 -15.14 -7.64 6.66
CA PHE A 58 -15.63 -8.67 5.75
C PHE A 58 -16.47 -8.09 4.59
N GLU A 59 -17.39 -7.17 4.89
CA GLU A 59 -18.19 -6.46 3.87
C GLU A 59 -17.29 -5.76 2.85
N ILE A 60 -16.26 -5.04 3.31
CA ILE A 60 -15.31 -4.34 2.41
C ILE A 60 -14.53 -5.34 1.56
N GLN A 61 -14.09 -6.46 2.13
CA GLN A 61 -13.42 -7.51 1.38
C GLN A 61 -14.35 -8.10 0.30
N GLU A 62 -15.60 -8.37 0.63
CA GLU A 62 -16.60 -8.87 -0.33
C GLU A 62 -16.84 -7.88 -1.47
N LEU A 63 -17.03 -6.59 -1.15
CA LEU A 63 -17.18 -5.52 -2.15
C LEU A 63 -15.95 -5.42 -3.06
N ARG A 64 -14.75 -5.57 -2.51
CA ARG A 64 -13.49 -5.57 -3.28
C ARG A 64 -13.39 -6.76 -4.23
N HIS A 65 -13.78 -7.95 -3.79
CA HIS A 65 -13.83 -9.15 -4.62
C HIS A 65 -14.89 -9.05 -5.72
N ALA A 66 -16.09 -8.53 -5.41
CA ALA A 66 -17.14 -8.30 -6.39
C ALA A 66 -16.72 -7.28 -7.46
N THR A 67 -16.04 -6.20 -7.06
CA THR A 67 -15.48 -5.19 -7.97
C THR A 67 -14.41 -5.79 -8.90
N SER A 68 -13.59 -6.69 -8.37
CA SER A 68 -12.52 -7.34 -9.14
C SER A 68 -13.03 -8.45 -10.07
N ALA A 69 -14.13 -9.11 -9.70
CA ALA A 69 -14.74 -10.19 -10.46
C ALA A 69 -15.72 -9.71 -11.54
N ALA A 70 -16.22 -8.47 -11.43
CA ALA A 70 -17.09 -7.89 -12.44
C ALA A 70 -16.35 -7.79 -13.78
N PRO A 71 -16.81 -8.47 -14.85
CA PRO A 71 -16.23 -8.31 -16.17
C PRO A 71 -16.39 -6.84 -16.60
N SER A 72 -15.42 -6.29 -17.33
CA SER A 72 -15.49 -4.96 -17.93
C SER A 72 -16.64 -4.88 -18.94
N ALA A 73 -17.87 -4.78 -18.45
CA ALA A 73 -19.08 -4.85 -19.24
C ALA A 73 -19.63 -3.44 -19.50
N GLY A 74 -19.33 -2.92 -20.69
CA GLY A 74 -20.17 -1.94 -21.39
C GLY A 74 -20.28 -0.53 -20.79
N PRO A 75 -20.84 0.43 -21.55
CA PRO A 75 -21.00 1.81 -21.11
C PRO A 75 -22.01 1.91 -19.95
N PRO A 76 -21.85 2.91 -19.06
CA PRO A 76 -22.62 3.01 -17.83
C PRO A 76 -24.09 3.33 -18.12
N GLN A 77 -24.99 2.37 -17.89
CA GLN A 77 -26.41 2.66 -17.71
C GLN A 77 -26.64 3.11 -16.26
N SER A 78 -26.74 4.43 -16.11
CA SER A 78 -27.52 5.22 -15.14
C SER A 78 -27.92 4.65 -13.75
N THR A 79 -27.61 5.46 -12.74
CA THR A 79 -28.26 5.62 -11.41
C THR A 79 -27.87 4.73 -10.21
N GLY A 80 -26.83 3.90 -10.32
CA GLY A 80 -26.19 3.26 -9.15
C GLY A 80 -24.88 3.94 -8.76
N SER A 81 -24.55 3.99 -7.47
CA SER A 81 -23.17 4.22 -7.00
C SER A 81 -22.23 3.28 -7.75
N SER A 82 -21.05 3.78 -8.15
CA SER A 82 -20.04 2.88 -8.73
C SER A 82 -19.54 1.93 -7.63
N PRO A 83 -19.21 0.66 -7.93
CA PRO A 83 -18.74 -0.28 -6.91
C PRO A 83 -17.50 0.23 -6.15
N ALA A 84 -16.62 0.98 -6.85
CA ALA A 84 -15.51 1.68 -6.20
C ALA A 84 -15.95 2.75 -5.19
N SER A 85 -17.04 3.47 -5.45
CA SER A 85 -17.59 4.47 -4.51
C SER A 85 -18.26 3.82 -3.29
N GLU A 86 -18.77 2.59 -3.43
CA GLU A 86 -19.32 1.82 -2.31
C GLU A 86 -18.21 1.33 -1.39
N VAL A 87 -17.10 0.84 -1.95
CA VAL A 87 -15.89 0.50 -1.18
C VAL A 87 -15.36 1.72 -0.42
N ASP A 88 -15.27 2.89 -1.07
CA ASP A 88 -14.82 4.12 -0.42
C ASP A 88 -15.77 4.57 0.72
N ALA A 89 -17.09 4.42 0.54
CA ALA A 89 -18.07 4.72 1.58
C ALA A 89 -17.99 3.74 2.77
N ALA A 90 -17.79 2.45 2.49
CA ALA A 90 -17.61 1.43 3.53
C ALA A 90 -16.31 1.65 4.32
N LEU A 91 -15.22 2.04 3.66
CA LEU A 91 -13.98 2.43 4.32
C LEU A 91 -14.16 3.63 5.27
N MET A 92 -14.88 4.67 4.84
CA MET A 92 -15.16 5.81 5.72
C MET A 92 -15.95 5.41 6.97
N ARG A 93 -16.87 4.43 6.84
CA ARG A 93 -17.61 3.88 7.99
C ARG A 93 -16.70 3.07 8.91
N LEU A 94 -15.79 2.27 8.35
CA LEU A 94 -14.79 1.53 9.10
C LEU A 94 -13.89 2.49 9.90
N ASP A 95 -13.34 3.53 9.26
CA ASP A 95 -12.47 4.51 9.92
C ASP A 95 -13.17 5.21 11.09
N ALA A 96 -14.42 5.68 10.86
CA ALA A 96 -15.21 6.32 11.90
C ALA A 96 -15.47 5.37 13.08
N LYS A 97 -15.83 4.12 12.81
CA LYS A 97 -16.09 3.13 13.86
C LYS A 97 -14.82 2.70 14.58
N MET A 98 -13.69 2.57 13.88
CA MET A 98 -12.39 2.31 14.49
C MET A 98 -12.01 3.41 15.49
N ASP A 99 -12.24 4.68 15.14
CA ASP A 99 -11.98 5.80 16.03
C ASP A 99 -12.88 5.81 17.27
N ASP A 100 -14.15 5.43 17.12
CA ASP A 100 -15.07 5.34 18.25
C ASP A 100 -14.71 4.18 19.18
N VAL A 101 -14.47 2.97 18.64
CA VAL A 101 -14.02 1.82 19.44
C VAL A 101 -12.67 2.08 20.11
N ARG A 102 -11.77 2.82 19.46
CA ARG A 102 -10.48 3.22 20.05
C ARG A 102 -10.67 4.10 21.30
N LYS A 103 -11.61 5.06 21.26
CA LYS A 103 -11.92 5.91 22.43
C LYS A 103 -12.52 5.09 23.56
N ASP A 104 -13.47 4.22 23.24
CA ASP A 104 -14.13 3.35 24.22
C ASP A 104 -13.13 2.37 24.85
N TYR A 105 -12.26 1.76 24.04
CA TYR A 105 -11.16 0.92 24.50
C TYR A 105 -10.25 1.65 25.49
N ALA A 106 -9.78 2.86 25.16
CA ALA A 106 -8.92 3.64 26.04
C ALA A 106 -9.61 4.01 27.37
N LEU A 107 -10.91 4.32 27.31
CA LEU A 107 -11.71 4.60 28.51
C LEU A 107 -11.81 3.36 29.41
N VAL A 108 -12.10 2.19 28.85
CA VAL A 108 -12.24 0.94 29.62
C VAL A 108 -10.89 0.44 30.11
N GLU A 109 -9.82 0.55 29.32
CA GLU A 109 -8.45 0.23 29.72
C GLU A 109 -8.05 1.01 30.99
N SER A 110 -8.34 2.31 31.03
CA SER A 110 -8.05 3.17 32.19
C SER A 110 -8.75 2.73 33.48
N GLN A 111 -9.87 2.00 33.37
CA GLN A 111 -10.66 1.50 34.50
C GLN A 111 -10.27 0.07 34.88
N VAL A 112 -10.02 -0.80 33.89
CA VAL A 112 -9.68 -2.22 34.10
C VAL A 112 -8.28 -2.37 34.66
N GLN A 113 -7.30 -1.64 34.13
CA GLN A 113 -5.89 -1.79 34.51
C GLN A 113 -5.61 -1.56 36.00
N PRO A 114 -6.09 -0.48 36.66
CA PRO A 114 -5.87 -0.29 38.10
C PRO A 114 -6.57 -1.35 38.96
N LEU A 115 -7.75 -1.85 38.52
CA LEU A 115 -8.45 -2.92 39.24
C LEU A 115 -7.71 -4.26 39.16
N LEU A 116 -7.23 -4.64 37.97
CA LEU A 116 -6.47 -5.88 37.79
C LEU A 116 -5.11 -5.84 38.49
N ALA A 117 -4.50 -4.65 38.62
CA ALA A 117 -3.24 -4.45 39.32
C ALA A 117 -3.39 -4.48 40.85
N SER A 118 -4.44 -3.85 41.39
CA SER A 118 -4.73 -3.85 42.82
C SER A 118 -5.13 -5.23 43.35
N HIS A 119 -5.66 -6.10 42.50
CA HIS A 119 -6.15 -7.44 42.84
C HIS A 119 -5.38 -8.54 42.11
N ALA A 120 -4.07 -8.36 41.93
CA ALA A 120 -3.21 -9.28 41.18
C ALA A 120 -3.20 -10.73 41.73
N HIS A 121 -3.42 -10.90 43.03
CA HIS A 121 -3.42 -12.19 43.72
C HIS A 121 -4.81 -12.65 44.18
N ASP A 122 -5.88 -11.96 43.79
CA ASP A 122 -7.23 -12.28 44.23
C ASP A 122 -7.83 -13.40 43.35
N GLU A 123 -8.06 -14.58 43.94
CA GLU A 123 -8.61 -15.76 43.23
C GLU A 123 -10.14 -15.75 43.11
N ARG A 124 -10.79 -14.60 43.31
CA ARG A 124 -12.24 -14.47 43.07
C ARG A 124 -12.54 -14.85 41.61
N SER A 125 -13.44 -15.82 41.44
CA SER A 125 -13.88 -16.31 40.13
C SER A 125 -14.31 -15.18 39.18
N GLU A 126 -15.01 -14.17 39.70
CA GLU A 126 -15.51 -13.03 38.90
C GLU A 126 -14.39 -12.12 38.37
N LEU A 127 -13.37 -11.85 39.19
CA LEU A 127 -12.19 -11.09 38.76
C LEU A 127 -11.34 -11.89 37.79
N GLY A 128 -11.25 -13.21 37.98
CA GLY A 128 -10.62 -14.13 37.03
C GLY A 128 -11.31 -14.09 35.66
N LEU A 129 -12.64 -14.16 35.63
CA LEU A 129 -13.44 -14.04 34.41
C LEU A 129 -13.26 -12.67 33.75
N LEU A 130 -13.28 -11.58 34.51
CA LEU A 130 -13.03 -10.24 33.96
C LEU A 130 -11.61 -10.13 33.36
N ARG A 131 -10.60 -10.67 34.05
CA ARG A 131 -9.21 -10.69 33.58
C ARG A 131 -9.11 -11.43 32.25
N GLN A 132 -9.69 -12.63 32.15
CA GLN A 132 -9.69 -13.40 30.92
C GLN A 132 -10.39 -12.64 29.80
N LYS A 133 -11.59 -12.11 30.07
CA LYS A 133 -12.36 -11.33 29.10
C LYS A 133 -11.64 -10.07 28.62
N TRP A 134 -10.90 -9.41 29.51
CA TRP A 134 -10.06 -8.27 29.15
C TRP A 134 -8.90 -8.68 28.25
N VAL A 135 -8.22 -9.79 28.56
CA VAL A 135 -7.17 -10.34 27.68
C VAL A 135 -7.72 -10.64 26.30
N ASP A 136 -8.88 -11.30 26.22
CA ASP A 136 -9.54 -11.60 24.94
C ASP A 136 -9.88 -10.30 24.17
N ALA A 137 -10.37 -9.27 24.87
CA ALA A 137 -10.68 -7.97 24.25
C ALA A 137 -9.44 -7.23 23.74
N VAL A 138 -8.32 -7.30 24.46
CA VAL A 138 -7.03 -6.72 24.04
C VAL A 138 -6.51 -7.43 22.79
N ASP A 139 -6.53 -8.76 22.79
CA ASP A 139 -6.04 -9.58 21.67
C ASP A 139 -6.90 -9.38 20.42
N GLU A 140 -8.22 -9.34 20.55
CA GLU A 140 -9.15 -9.08 19.45
C GLU A 140 -9.01 -7.65 18.92
N TRP A 141 -8.83 -6.65 19.81
CA TRP A 141 -8.61 -5.25 19.41
C TRP A 141 -7.28 -5.06 18.65
N ASP A 142 -6.20 -5.72 19.07
CA ASP A 142 -4.92 -5.70 18.36
C ASP A 142 -5.05 -6.38 16.98
N THR A 143 -5.79 -7.49 16.91
CA THR A 143 -6.06 -8.19 15.65
C THR A 143 -6.85 -7.33 14.68
N VAL A 144 -7.97 -6.73 15.12
CA VAL A 144 -8.82 -5.92 14.23
C VAL A 144 -8.11 -4.67 13.70
N GLN A 145 -7.21 -4.07 14.51
CA GLN A 145 -6.38 -2.95 14.06
C GLN A 145 -5.41 -3.37 12.96
N LYS A 146 -4.72 -4.50 13.13
CA LYS A 146 -3.81 -5.04 12.11
C LYS A 146 -4.54 -5.39 10.82
N ASP A 147 -5.72 -5.99 10.94
CA ASP A 147 -6.53 -6.36 9.78
C ASP A 147 -7.07 -5.12 9.05
N ALA A 148 -7.49 -4.08 9.76
CA ALA A 148 -7.88 -2.80 9.18
C ALA A 148 -6.71 -2.09 8.46
N ASP A 149 -5.53 -2.07 9.07
CA ASP A 149 -4.32 -1.50 8.46
C ASP A 149 -3.90 -2.27 7.21
N ALA A 150 -3.91 -3.62 7.28
CA ALA A 150 -3.61 -4.49 6.15
C ALA A 150 -4.59 -4.27 4.99
N LEU A 151 -5.89 -4.24 5.29
CA LEU A 151 -6.95 -3.95 4.32
C LEU A 151 -6.76 -2.57 3.65
N GLY A 152 -6.41 -1.55 4.44
CA GLY A 152 -6.14 -0.22 3.93
C GLY A 152 -4.95 -0.18 2.97
N ASP A 153 -3.88 -0.93 3.26
CA ASP A 153 -2.72 -1.03 2.38
C ASP A 153 -3.01 -1.82 1.11
N GLU A 154 -3.78 -2.92 1.20
CA GLU A 154 -4.26 -3.67 0.04
C GLU A 154 -5.07 -2.77 -0.91
N LEU A 155 -6.01 -1.97 -0.38
CA LEU A 155 -6.84 -1.07 -1.19
C LEU A 155 -6.03 0.07 -1.84
N LYS A 156 -4.99 0.58 -1.16
CA LYS A 156 -4.04 1.52 -1.76
C LYS A 156 -3.24 0.86 -2.88
N GLU A 157 -2.85 -0.40 -2.72
CA GLU A 157 -2.18 -1.17 -3.76
C GLU A 157 -3.11 -1.39 -4.97
N ASP A 158 -4.38 -1.76 -4.77
CA ASP A 158 -5.37 -1.93 -5.84
C ASP A 158 -5.55 -0.68 -6.69
N LYS A 159 -5.76 0.48 -6.04
CA LYS A 159 -5.88 1.78 -6.72
C LYS A 159 -4.62 2.08 -7.54
N TRP A 160 -3.45 1.79 -6.97
CA TRP A 160 -2.19 1.98 -7.66
C TRP A 160 -2.01 1.01 -8.83
N LEU A 161 -2.44 -0.26 -8.72
CA LEU A 161 -2.36 -1.24 -9.81
C LEU A 161 -3.17 -0.80 -11.04
N VAL A 162 -4.32 -0.16 -10.84
CA VAL A 162 -5.09 0.44 -11.94
C VAL A 162 -4.28 1.54 -12.64
N VAL A 163 -3.70 2.46 -11.88
CA VAL A 163 -2.83 3.52 -12.42
C VAL A 163 -1.61 2.92 -13.12
N PHE A 164 -0.96 1.95 -12.50
CA PHE A 164 0.19 1.24 -13.06
C PHE A 164 -0.17 0.63 -14.41
N ARG A 165 -1.27 -0.12 -14.52
CA ARG A 165 -1.71 -0.75 -15.78
C ARG A 165 -1.97 0.27 -16.88
N SER A 166 -2.63 1.38 -16.54
CA SER A 166 -2.92 2.46 -17.48
C SER A 166 -1.65 3.14 -17.97
N VAL A 167 -0.81 3.60 -17.04
CA VAL A 167 0.42 4.34 -17.34
C VAL A 167 1.45 3.47 -18.06
N SER A 168 1.59 2.20 -17.66
CA SER A 168 2.45 1.24 -18.37
C SER A 168 1.93 0.93 -19.78
N SER A 169 0.61 0.84 -19.99
CA SER A 169 0.05 0.70 -21.34
C SER A 169 0.38 1.91 -22.20
N GLN A 170 0.21 3.12 -21.68
CA GLN A 170 0.53 4.36 -22.40
C GLN A 170 2.01 4.39 -22.82
N ALA A 171 2.93 4.05 -21.91
CA ALA A 171 4.34 3.96 -22.25
C ALA A 171 4.62 2.88 -23.30
N SER A 172 4.02 1.70 -23.18
CA SER A 172 4.13 0.65 -24.21
C SER A 172 3.64 1.12 -25.58
N ASP A 173 2.54 1.85 -25.66
CA ASP A 173 1.99 2.36 -26.92
C ASP A 173 2.88 3.46 -27.52
N MET A 174 3.46 4.32 -26.68
CA MET A 174 4.45 5.31 -27.10
C MET A 174 5.70 4.64 -27.68
N MET A 175 6.24 3.63 -26.97
CA MET A 175 7.38 2.84 -27.43
C MET A 175 7.09 2.12 -28.75
N ARG A 176 5.94 1.46 -28.89
CA ARG A 176 5.51 0.80 -30.14
C ARG A 176 5.36 1.77 -31.30
N SER A 177 4.84 2.96 -31.04
CA SER A 177 4.64 4.01 -32.04
C SER A 177 5.96 4.61 -32.54
N LEU A 178 6.99 4.65 -31.68
CA LEU A 178 8.36 5.01 -32.05
C LEU A 178 9.06 3.87 -32.80
N ASP A 179 8.95 2.64 -32.29
CA ASP A 179 9.48 1.42 -32.91
C ASP A 179 9.02 1.26 -34.37
N LYS A 180 7.73 1.46 -34.62
CA LYS A 180 7.16 1.42 -35.98
C LYS A 180 7.84 2.39 -36.94
N VAL A 181 8.15 3.61 -36.50
CA VAL A 181 8.79 4.62 -37.35
C VAL A 181 10.27 4.31 -37.55
N LEU A 182 10.94 3.74 -36.55
CA LEU A 182 12.32 3.25 -36.68
C LEU A 182 12.43 2.12 -37.71
N VAL A 183 11.54 1.12 -37.65
CA VAL A 183 11.54 0.00 -38.61
C VAL A 183 11.29 0.52 -40.04
N GLN A 184 10.35 1.46 -40.21
CA GLN A 184 10.11 2.09 -41.52
C GLN A 184 11.35 2.83 -42.02
N SER A 185 12.04 3.55 -41.14
CA SER A 185 13.26 4.29 -41.45
C SER A 185 14.40 3.35 -41.87
N GLN A 186 14.59 2.25 -41.14
CA GLN A 186 15.57 1.21 -41.46
C GLN A 186 15.31 0.56 -42.82
N HIS A 187 14.06 0.18 -43.11
CA HIS A 187 13.70 -0.40 -44.40
C HIS A 187 14.00 0.56 -45.55
N PHE A 188 13.66 1.85 -45.38
CA PHE A 188 13.94 2.86 -46.38
C PHE A 188 15.45 3.03 -46.61
N VAL A 189 16.24 3.11 -45.54
CA VAL A 189 17.71 3.19 -45.62
C VAL A 189 18.28 1.96 -46.36
N ALA A 190 17.81 0.75 -46.04
CA ALA A 190 18.23 -0.47 -46.71
C ALA A 190 17.87 -0.49 -48.20
N ASP A 191 16.66 -0.03 -48.56
CA ASP A 191 16.23 0.09 -49.96
C ASP A 191 17.13 1.05 -50.75
N VAL A 192 17.46 2.22 -50.19
CA VAL A 192 18.35 3.19 -50.86
C VAL A 192 19.75 2.62 -51.05
N HIS A 193 20.31 1.96 -50.04
CA HIS A 193 21.62 1.31 -50.14
C HIS A 193 21.61 0.13 -51.15
N GLY A 194 20.51 -0.62 -51.22
CA GLY A 194 20.32 -1.70 -52.19
C GLY A 194 20.26 -1.22 -53.65
N HIS A 195 19.67 -0.04 -53.89
CA HIS A 195 19.65 0.60 -55.22
C HIS A 195 20.98 1.30 -55.56
N ALA A 196 21.76 1.72 -54.56
CA ALA A 196 23.06 2.36 -54.74
C ALA A 196 24.20 1.36 -55.01
N ARG A 197 23.99 0.05 -54.79
CA ARG A 197 24.99 -0.98 -55.05
C ARG A 197 24.81 -1.54 -56.48
N PRO A 198 25.61 -1.14 -57.48
CA PRO A 198 25.54 -1.75 -58.79
C PRO A 198 25.94 -3.22 -58.65
N SER A 199 25.05 -4.11 -59.09
CA SER A 199 25.32 -5.54 -59.20
C SER A 199 26.47 -5.76 -60.19
N SER A 200 27.69 -5.90 -59.66
CA SER A 200 28.84 -6.43 -60.37
C SER A 200 28.71 -7.95 -60.52
N SER A 201 27.68 -8.40 -61.26
CA SER A 201 27.62 -9.75 -61.79
C SER A 201 26.79 -9.76 -63.07
N SER A 202 27.51 -9.84 -64.17
CA SER A 202 27.03 -10.14 -65.53
C SER A 202 26.05 -11.32 -65.57
N SER A 203 24.84 -11.14 -66.13
CA SER A 203 24.30 -11.95 -67.24
C SER A 203 22.86 -11.56 -67.64
N ALA A 204 22.69 -11.35 -68.96
CA ALA A 204 21.49 -11.39 -69.81
C ALA A 204 20.28 -10.46 -69.52
N PRO A 205 19.83 -9.64 -70.49
CA PRO A 205 18.57 -8.91 -70.39
C PRO A 205 17.39 -9.83 -70.73
N SER A 206 16.47 -10.03 -69.77
CA SER A 206 15.13 -10.54 -70.04
C SER A 206 14.15 -9.36 -70.10
N PRO A 207 13.33 -9.21 -71.16
CA PRO A 207 12.34 -8.14 -71.25
C PRO A 207 11.06 -8.60 -70.58
N GLY A 208 10.74 -8.09 -69.39
CA GLY A 208 9.48 -8.49 -68.76
C GLY A 208 9.26 -8.14 -67.30
N ARG A 209 9.81 -7.03 -66.79
CA ARG A 209 9.38 -6.50 -65.49
C ARG A 209 9.20 -4.99 -65.60
N LEU A 210 7.97 -4.57 -65.84
CA LEU A 210 7.49 -3.21 -65.60
C LEU A 210 7.43 -2.99 -64.08
N SER A 211 8.60 -2.95 -63.42
CA SER A 211 8.68 -2.44 -62.07
C SER A 211 8.68 -0.93 -62.19
N ARG A 212 7.50 -0.34 -62.01
CA ARG A 212 7.25 1.10 -61.98
C ARG A 212 8.15 1.72 -60.91
N SER A 213 9.35 2.15 -61.33
CA SER A 213 10.31 2.82 -60.46
C SER A 213 9.65 4.11 -59.95
N PRO A 214 9.52 4.30 -58.61
CA PRO A 214 9.08 5.58 -58.08
C PRO A 214 10.10 6.65 -58.51
N SER A 215 9.62 7.72 -59.14
CA SER A 215 10.47 8.83 -59.58
C SER A 215 11.34 9.30 -58.42
N ALA A 216 12.66 9.40 -58.61
CA ALA A 216 13.64 9.87 -57.62
C ALA A 216 13.18 11.06 -56.74
N PRO A 217 12.50 12.10 -57.25
CA PRO A 217 11.94 13.18 -56.42
C PRO A 217 10.93 12.71 -55.35
N HIS A 218 10.11 11.69 -55.63
CA HIS A 218 9.11 11.17 -54.68
C HIS A 218 9.76 10.36 -53.55
N LEU A 219 10.85 9.64 -53.84
CA LEU A 219 11.62 8.93 -52.81
C LEU A 219 12.26 9.91 -51.81
N LEU A 220 12.83 11.00 -52.33
CA LEU A 220 13.47 12.03 -51.51
C LEU A 220 12.45 12.80 -50.64
N SER A 221 11.25 13.08 -51.15
CA SER A 221 10.19 13.69 -50.33
C SER A 221 9.72 12.75 -49.23
N SER A 222 9.45 11.49 -49.54
CA SER A 222 9.06 10.48 -48.54
C SER A 222 10.14 10.26 -47.48
N PHE A 223 11.42 10.33 -47.85
CA PHE A 223 12.52 10.26 -46.89
C PHE A 223 12.53 11.44 -45.92
N LYS A 224 12.40 12.67 -46.44
CA LYS A 224 12.39 13.88 -45.62
C LYS A 224 11.22 13.86 -44.63
N ASP A 225 10.04 13.45 -45.09
CA ASP A 225 8.85 13.32 -44.23
C ASP A 225 9.05 12.26 -43.13
N LEU A 226 9.66 11.12 -43.48
CA LEU A 226 9.95 10.04 -42.53
C LEU A 226 11.00 10.46 -41.48
N HIS A 227 12.07 11.12 -41.91
CA HIS A 227 13.10 11.65 -41.03
C HIS A 227 12.53 12.71 -40.08
N GLN A 228 11.70 13.63 -40.59
CA GLN A 228 11.05 14.65 -39.77
C GLN A 228 10.08 14.03 -38.74
N SER A 229 9.31 13.02 -39.16
CA SER A 229 8.41 12.26 -38.27
C SER A 229 9.18 11.52 -37.17
N LEU A 230 10.30 10.87 -37.51
CA LEU A 230 11.18 10.21 -36.54
C LEU A 230 11.70 11.21 -35.50
N ARG A 231 12.31 12.32 -35.95
CA ARG A 231 12.83 13.36 -35.06
C ARG A 231 11.76 13.95 -34.15
N ALA A 232 10.58 14.23 -34.69
CA ALA A 232 9.47 14.74 -33.89
C ALA A 232 9.08 13.73 -32.80
N LYS A 233 8.90 12.45 -33.16
CA LYS A 233 8.54 11.41 -32.19
C LYS A 233 9.62 11.17 -31.14
N VAL A 234 10.89 11.11 -31.53
CA VAL A 234 12.01 11.01 -30.57
C VAL A 234 11.97 12.19 -29.59
N LYS A 235 11.84 13.41 -30.10
CA LYS A 235 11.82 14.64 -29.29
C LYS A 235 10.71 14.66 -28.23
N TYR A 236 9.52 14.16 -28.54
CA TYR A 236 8.38 14.22 -27.62
C TYR A 236 8.18 12.93 -26.82
N TYR A 237 8.41 11.76 -27.42
CA TYR A 237 8.15 10.47 -26.78
C TYR A 237 9.31 10.03 -25.89
N ALA A 238 10.56 10.35 -26.21
CA ALA A 238 11.67 9.99 -25.32
C ALA A 238 11.58 10.59 -23.92
N PRO A 239 11.48 11.94 -23.75
CA PRO A 239 11.35 12.52 -22.42
C PRO A 239 10.02 12.21 -21.74
N ALA A 240 8.99 11.81 -22.48
CA ALA A 240 7.71 11.39 -21.91
C ALA A 240 7.76 9.95 -21.39
N THR A 241 8.33 9.01 -22.15
CA THR A 241 8.52 7.62 -21.72
C THR A 241 9.45 7.54 -20.51
N GLU A 242 10.54 8.32 -20.48
CA GLU A 242 11.43 8.39 -19.33
C GLU A 242 10.73 8.89 -18.07
N ARG A 243 9.92 9.96 -18.19
CA ARG A 243 9.10 10.45 -17.07
C ARG A 243 8.12 9.40 -16.58
N VAL A 244 7.46 8.68 -17.49
CA VAL A 244 6.54 7.60 -17.12
C VAL A 244 7.28 6.49 -16.38
N LEU A 245 8.41 6.03 -16.89
CA LEU A 245 9.23 5.01 -16.23
C LEU A 245 9.71 5.47 -14.84
N ALA A 246 10.08 6.74 -14.68
CA ALA A 246 10.46 7.30 -13.39
C ALA A 246 9.29 7.33 -12.39
N ILE A 247 8.08 7.71 -12.83
CA ILE A 247 6.87 7.68 -11.99
C ILE A 247 6.56 6.25 -11.55
N LEU A 248 6.66 5.28 -12.47
CA LEU A 248 6.44 3.86 -12.17
C LEU A 248 7.50 3.34 -11.18
N ALA A 249 8.78 3.67 -11.38
CA ALA A 249 9.87 3.30 -10.47
C ALA A 249 9.64 3.82 -9.05
N LYS A 250 9.26 5.11 -8.94
CA LYS A 250 8.93 5.72 -7.65
C LYS A 250 7.74 5.01 -7.00
N GLY A 251 6.68 4.74 -7.77
CA GLY A 251 5.49 4.03 -7.28
C GLY A 251 5.80 2.64 -6.71
N ILE A 252 6.70 1.89 -7.37
CA ILE A 252 7.19 0.57 -6.93
C ILE A 252 7.99 0.71 -5.62
N SER A 253 8.91 1.66 -5.57
CA SER A 253 9.78 1.89 -4.41
C SER A 253 8.98 2.32 -3.16
N ASP A 254 8.10 3.30 -3.30
CA ASP A 254 7.35 3.90 -2.18
C ASP A 254 6.43 2.87 -1.48
N ARG A 255 5.91 1.89 -2.23
CA ARG A 255 4.99 0.86 -1.72
C ARG A 255 5.68 -0.44 -1.33
N ARG A 256 6.96 -0.62 -1.69
CA ARG A 256 7.68 -1.90 -1.57
C ARG A 256 6.83 -3.09 -2.07
N THR A 257 6.14 -2.90 -3.20
CA THR A 257 5.20 -3.91 -3.73
C THR A 257 5.94 -5.23 -3.94
N LYS A 258 5.29 -6.33 -3.53
CA LYS A 258 5.79 -7.70 -3.73
C LYS A 258 5.18 -8.35 -4.98
N ASN A 259 4.42 -7.59 -5.76
CA ASN A 259 3.76 -8.09 -6.95
C ASN A 259 4.77 -8.39 -8.07
N GLY A 260 5.09 -9.68 -8.24
CA GLY A 260 6.09 -10.14 -9.21
C GLY A 260 5.75 -9.78 -10.67
N GLU A 261 4.47 -9.73 -11.02
CA GLU A 261 4.03 -9.35 -12.37
C GLU A 261 4.33 -7.89 -12.68
N VAL A 262 4.11 -6.99 -11.70
CA VAL A 262 4.44 -5.56 -11.83
C VAL A 262 5.94 -5.37 -12.02
N LEU A 263 6.75 -6.04 -11.19
CA LEU A 263 8.21 -5.95 -11.27
C LEU A 263 8.73 -6.47 -12.61
N ARG A 264 8.22 -7.62 -13.07
CA ARG A 264 8.57 -8.20 -14.37
C ARG A 264 8.18 -7.27 -15.51
N ARG A 265 6.94 -6.77 -15.54
CA ARG A 265 6.46 -5.87 -16.59
C ARG A 265 7.26 -4.57 -16.63
N PHE A 266 7.60 -4.01 -15.48
CA PHE A 266 8.43 -2.81 -15.39
C PHE A 266 9.85 -3.07 -15.92
N GLY A 267 10.47 -4.19 -15.54
CA GLY A 267 11.77 -4.60 -16.06
C GLY A 267 11.77 -4.81 -17.58
N ASP A 268 10.75 -5.48 -18.11
CA ASP A 268 10.58 -5.68 -19.55
C ASP A 268 10.45 -4.35 -20.29
N MET A 269 9.68 -3.39 -19.75
CA MET A 269 9.54 -2.06 -20.32
C MET A 269 10.85 -1.26 -20.29
N GLN A 270 11.61 -1.33 -19.19
CA GLN A 270 12.91 -0.68 -19.11
C GLN A 270 13.91 -1.26 -20.13
N GLY A 271 13.92 -2.59 -20.29
CA GLY A 271 14.76 -3.26 -21.28
C GLY A 271 14.38 -2.87 -22.72
N GLN A 272 13.08 -2.89 -23.03
CA GLN A 272 12.56 -2.44 -24.32
C GLN A 272 12.92 -0.97 -24.60
N TRP A 273 12.76 -0.09 -23.61
CA TRP A 273 13.09 1.32 -23.76
C TRP A 273 14.57 1.55 -24.07
N LYS A 274 15.46 0.88 -23.33
CA LYS A 274 16.90 0.98 -23.54
C LYS A 274 17.30 0.51 -24.95
N GLY A 275 16.82 -0.66 -25.38
CA GLY A 275 17.10 -1.17 -26.73
C GLY A 275 16.50 -0.28 -27.83
N LEU A 276 15.38 0.39 -27.55
CA LEU A 276 14.78 1.36 -28.46
C LEU A 276 15.65 2.61 -28.59
N GLN A 277 16.20 3.14 -27.50
CA GLN A 277 17.12 4.28 -27.52
C GLN A 277 18.38 3.99 -28.35
N GLU A 278 19.02 2.84 -28.13
CA GLU A 278 20.21 2.42 -28.90
C GLU A 278 19.91 2.33 -30.41
N ARG A 279 18.72 1.81 -30.77
CA ARG A 279 18.28 1.76 -32.17
C ARG A 279 17.96 3.13 -32.77
N VAL A 280 17.38 4.05 -31.98
CA VAL A 280 17.14 5.43 -32.43
C VAL A 280 18.46 6.08 -32.82
N GLU A 281 19.47 6.00 -31.96
CA GLU A 281 20.78 6.60 -32.21
C GLU A 281 21.44 6.04 -33.48
N LEU A 282 21.38 4.71 -33.67
CA LEU A 282 21.91 4.07 -34.87
C LEU A 282 21.21 4.55 -36.15
N VAL A 283 19.87 4.53 -36.16
CA VAL A 283 19.08 4.89 -37.34
C VAL A 283 19.20 6.37 -37.67
N GLU A 284 19.21 7.25 -36.65
CA GLU A 284 19.45 8.68 -36.88
C GLU A 284 20.81 8.94 -37.51
N HIS A 285 21.85 8.20 -37.11
CA HIS A 285 23.19 8.31 -37.70
C HIS A 285 23.23 7.73 -39.13
N GLU A 286 22.57 6.61 -39.41
CA GLU A 286 22.46 6.06 -40.78
C GLU A 286 21.69 6.99 -41.72
N MET A 287 20.58 7.57 -41.25
CA MET A 287 19.79 8.54 -42.02
C MET A 287 20.52 9.86 -42.28
N GLN A 288 21.57 10.19 -41.52
CA GLN A 288 22.43 11.35 -41.82
C GLN A 288 23.46 11.07 -42.92
N ARG A 289 23.73 9.79 -43.22
CA ARG A 289 24.72 9.36 -44.21
C ARG A 289 24.14 9.11 -45.60
N VAL A 290 22.81 8.95 -45.70
CA VAL A 290 22.03 8.84 -46.95
C VAL A 290 21.75 10.23 -47.52
#